data_AF-A0A925HC07-F1
#
_entry.id   AF-A0A925HC07-F1
#
_cell.length_a   1.000
_cell.length_b   1.000
_cell.length_c   1.000
_cell.angle_alpha   90.00
_cell.angle_beta   90.00
_cell.angle_gamma   90.00
#
_symmetry.space_group_name_H-M   'P 1'
#
loop_
_entity.id
_entity.type
_entity.pdbx_description
1 polymer ?
#
loop_
_entity_poly.entity_id
_entity_poly.type
_entity_poly.pdbx_seq_one_letter_code
_entity_poly.pdbx_strand_id
1 'polypeptide(L)'
;MASIINAPQAKIPQSKKFFGEGLTFDDVLLVPAYSQVLPRDVEIRTRLTRDIYINIPMLSAAMDTVTEATLAIALAREGGLGILHKNMSIEKQAEQVRKVKRSESGLIMDPITLHDDATIADALQLMRENKIGGIPIVDANQKLVGILTNRDLRFETSLSKKVREVMTKENLITAPEGTDLTKAKKILSQYKIEKLPVVNKAGKLVGLVTYRDILQLHSFPNAVKDSFGRLLVGAALGITKDMKDRAAALQQIGVDVVCLDSAHGHSKGVIDALIVLKKNFK
;
A
#
# COMPACT_ATOMS: atom_id res chain seq x y z
N MET A 1 -23.48 20.07 -19.84
CA MET A 1 -23.19 21.46 -19.44
C MET A 1 -23.83 21.71 -18.08
N ALA A 2 -23.22 22.53 -17.23
CA ALA A 2 -23.83 22.96 -15.97
C ALA A 2 -24.69 24.20 -16.20
N SER A 3 -25.82 24.33 -15.49
CA SER A 3 -26.72 25.50 -15.55
C SER A 3 -26.73 26.23 -14.21
N ILE A 4 -26.69 27.56 -14.25
CA ILE A 4 -26.67 28.44 -13.07
C ILE A 4 -28.06 28.49 -12.43
N ILE A 5 -28.13 28.36 -11.11
CA ILE A 5 -29.35 28.48 -10.31
C ILE A 5 -29.49 29.95 -9.88
N ASN A 6 -30.54 30.63 -10.34
CA ASN A 6 -30.86 32.04 -10.00
C ASN A 6 -29.74 33.06 -10.28
N ALA A 7 -29.56 33.47 -11.54
CA ALA A 7 -28.71 34.61 -11.87
C ALA A 7 -29.44 35.95 -11.64
N PRO A 8 -29.08 36.80 -10.65
CA PRO A 8 -29.48 38.20 -10.69
C PRO A 8 -28.78 38.90 -11.87
N GLN A 9 -29.55 39.53 -12.77
CA GLN A 9 -29.04 40.36 -13.85
C GLN A 9 -28.46 41.69 -13.31
N ALA A 10 -27.45 41.65 -12.46
CA ALA A 10 -26.73 42.84 -12.03
C ALA A 10 -25.43 42.95 -12.83
N LYS A 11 -25.37 43.88 -13.79
CA LYS A 11 -24.12 44.27 -14.44
C LYS A 11 -23.20 44.92 -13.39
N ILE A 12 -22.32 44.15 -12.78
CA ILE A 12 -21.29 44.66 -11.88
C ILE A 12 -20.28 45.46 -12.73
N PRO A 13 -20.01 46.74 -12.42
CA PRO A 13 -19.01 47.51 -13.15
C PRO A 13 -17.62 46.87 -13.01
N GLN A 14 -16.94 46.62 -14.13
CA GLN A 14 -15.57 46.10 -14.16
C GLN A 14 -14.61 47.13 -13.53
N SER A 15 -14.38 47.00 -12.23
CA SER A 15 -13.23 47.63 -11.56
C SER A 15 -12.05 46.66 -11.58
N LYS A 16 -10.81 47.16 -11.59
CA LYS A 16 -9.58 46.32 -11.46
C LYS A 16 -9.55 45.45 -10.19
N LYS A 17 -10.43 45.70 -9.20
CA LYS A 17 -10.52 44.97 -7.94
C LYS A 17 -11.42 43.73 -8.00
N PHE A 18 -12.38 43.69 -8.93
CA PHE A 18 -13.32 42.58 -9.09
C PHE A 18 -13.14 41.96 -10.47
N PHE A 19 -12.53 40.77 -10.50
CA PHE A 19 -12.30 40.02 -11.73
C PHE A 19 -13.27 38.83 -11.81
N GLY A 20 -14.23 38.92 -12.73
CA GLY A 20 -15.17 37.83 -13.03
C GLY A 20 -16.17 37.52 -11.91
N GLU A 21 -16.87 36.41 -12.10
CA GLU A 21 -17.81 35.81 -11.17
C GLU A 21 -17.25 34.45 -10.71
N GLY A 22 -17.41 34.12 -9.44
CA GLY A 22 -17.04 32.83 -8.87
C GLY A 22 -18.28 32.01 -8.56
N LEU A 23 -18.27 30.73 -8.94
CA LEU A 23 -19.36 29.79 -8.66
C LEU A 23 -18.87 28.68 -7.74
N THR A 24 -19.72 28.20 -6.84
CA THR A 24 -19.52 27.01 -6.00
C THR A 24 -20.50 25.90 -6.38
N PHE A 25 -20.45 24.76 -5.68
CA PHE A 25 -21.24 23.57 -6.00
C PHE A 25 -22.76 23.83 -5.99
N ASP A 26 -23.25 24.58 -5.01
CA ASP A 26 -24.70 24.84 -4.85
C ASP A 26 -25.24 25.89 -5.84
N ASP A 27 -24.36 26.58 -6.58
CA ASP A 27 -24.77 27.57 -7.58
C ASP A 27 -25.19 26.94 -8.91
N VAL A 28 -24.95 25.64 -9.11
CA VAL A 28 -25.12 24.98 -10.41
C VAL A 28 -25.75 23.58 -10.31
N LEU A 29 -26.42 23.17 -11.39
CA LEU A 29 -26.89 21.79 -11.59
C LEU A 29 -26.34 21.21 -12.90
N LEU A 30 -26.17 19.89 -12.93
CA LEU A 30 -25.85 19.15 -14.16
C LEU A 30 -27.12 18.95 -14.99
N VAL A 31 -27.10 19.39 -16.25
CA VAL A 31 -28.21 19.16 -17.18
C VAL A 31 -28.19 17.70 -17.65
N PRO A 32 -29.28 16.93 -17.46
CA PRO A 32 -29.37 15.56 -17.98
C PRO A 32 -29.23 15.51 -19.50
N ALA A 33 -28.61 14.44 -20.00
CA ALA A 33 -28.46 14.18 -21.43
C ALA A 33 -28.86 12.74 -21.74
N TYR A 34 -29.08 12.45 -23.03
CA TYR A 34 -29.35 11.10 -23.50
C TYR A 34 -28.20 10.15 -23.09
N SER A 35 -28.52 9.00 -22.51
CA SER A 35 -27.56 7.97 -22.12
C SER A 35 -28.06 6.60 -22.55
N GLN A 36 -27.16 5.78 -23.10
CA GLN A 36 -27.35 4.35 -23.34
C GLN A 36 -26.63 3.48 -22.31
N VAL A 37 -25.87 4.09 -21.40
CA VAL A 37 -25.08 3.40 -20.38
C VAL A 37 -25.88 3.36 -19.08
N LEU A 38 -25.94 2.18 -18.46
CA LEU A 38 -26.52 2.03 -17.12
C LEU A 38 -25.50 2.45 -16.06
N PRO A 39 -25.93 3.01 -14.92
CA PRO A 39 -25.01 3.49 -13.88
C PRO A 39 -23.97 2.48 -13.38
N ARG A 40 -24.33 1.18 -13.33
CA ARG A 40 -23.42 0.10 -12.90
C ARG A 40 -22.30 -0.22 -13.90
N ASP A 41 -22.47 0.18 -15.16
CA ASP A 41 -21.56 -0.09 -16.25
C ASP A 41 -20.63 1.12 -16.52
N VAL A 42 -20.74 2.19 -15.72
CA VAL A 42 -19.90 3.39 -15.83
C VAL A 42 -18.51 3.11 -15.24
N GLU A 43 -17.46 3.35 -16.04
CA GLU A 43 -16.08 3.33 -15.56
C GLU A 43 -15.74 4.65 -14.86
N ILE A 44 -15.46 4.58 -13.56
CA ILE A 44 -15.08 5.73 -12.72
C ILE A 44 -13.57 5.78 -12.43
N ARG A 45 -12.80 4.94 -13.12
CA ARG A 45 -11.34 4.93 -13.02
C ARG A 45 -10.78 6.28 -13.45
N THR A 46 -9.85 6.82 -12.67
CA THR A 46 -9.26 8.14 -12.96
C THR A 46 -7.76 8.15 -12.75
N ARG A 47 -7.10 9.14 -13.36
CA ARG A 47 -5.65 9.34 -13.30
C ARG A 47 -5.33 10.35 -12.21
N LEU A 48 -4.61 9.91 -11.17
CA LEU A 48 -4.20 10.74 -10.05
C LEU A 48 -2.92 11.53 -10.36
N THR A 49 -1.91 10.84 -10.91
CA THR A 49 -0.63 11.45 -11.33
C THR A 49 -0.32 11.03 -12.76
N ARG A 50 0.86 11.38 -13.29
CA ARG A 50 1.26 10.90 -14.63
C ARG A 50 1.23 9.37 -14.70
N ASP A 51 1.64 8.67 -13.65
CA ASP A 51 1.83 7.21 -13.75
C ASP A 51 0.87 6.42 -12.85
N ILE A 52 0.12 7.11 -11.97
CA ILE A 52 -0.77 6.47 -11.01
C ILE A 52 -2.23 6.67 -11.40
N TYR A 53 -2.93 5.55 -11.52
CA TYR A 53 -4.38 5.47 -11.69
C TYR A 53 -5.02 4.91 -10.42
N ILE A 54 -6.20 5.40 -10.08
CA ILE A 54 -7.05 4.89 -9.00
C ILE A 54 -8.37 4.44 -9.59
N ASN A 55 -8.98 3.41 -9.01
CA ASN A 55 -10.18 2.77 -9.55
C ASN A 55 -11.46 3.50 -9.15
N ILE A 56 -11.42 4.32 -8.09
CA ILE A 56 -12.47 5.29 -7.74
C ILE A 56 -11.82 6.67 -7.56
N PRO A 57 -12.52 7.77 -7.90
CA PRO A 57 -11.97 9.13 -7.83
C PRO A 57 -12.03 9.70 -6.41
N MET A 58 -11.50 8.96 -5.43
CA MET A 58 -11.54 9.31 -4.01
C MET A 58 -10.15 9.26 -3.38
N LEU A 59 -9.80 10.35 -2.69
CA LEU A 59 -8.62 10.45 -1.83
C LEU A 59 -9.04 10.84 -0.42
N SER A 60 -8.34 10.32 0.59
CA SER A 60 -8.52 10.81 1.96
C SER A 60 -7.53 11.93 2.28
N ALA A 61 -8.01 12.95 3.00
CA ALA A 61 -7.25 14.14 3.32
C ALA A 61 -6.05 13.83 4.24
N ALA A 62 -4.95 14.54 4.06
CA ALA A 62 -3.71 14.37 4.82
C ALA A 62 -3.76 15.02 6.22
N MET A 63 -4.79 14.67 6.99
CA MET A 63 -5.07 15.20 8.33
C MET A 63 -4.92 14.09 9.39
N ASP A 64 -4.44 14.46 10.58
CA ASP A 64 -4.24 13.54 11.70
C ASP A 64 -5.53 12.90 12.22
N THR A 65 -6.64 13.61 12.12
CA THR A 65 -7.97 13.11 12.48
C THR A 65 -8.63 12.25 11.39
N VAL A 66 -8.00 12.12 10.21
CA VAL A 66 -8.60 11.45 9.05
C VAL A 66 -7.76 10.24 8.63
N THR A 67 -6.50 10.45 8.22
CA THR A 67 -5.77 9.42 7.46
C THR A 67 -4.51 8.94 8.16
N GLU A 68 -4.64 7.80 8.84
CA GLU A 68 -3.53 6.90 9.18
C GLU A 68 -3.64 5.58 8.39
N ALA A 69 -2.76 4.60 8.66
CA ALA A 69 -2.71 3.34 7.93
C ALA A 69 -4.06 2.62 7.85
N THR A 70 -4.88 2.66 8.91
CA THR A 70 -6.19 1.98 8.92
C THR A 70 -7.10 2.50 7.80
N LEU A 71 -7.29 3.82 7.69
CA LEU A 71 -8.11 4.40 6.62
C LEU A 71 -7.44 4.24 5.26
N ALA A 72 -6.12 4.43 5.18
CA ALA A 72 -5.40 4.29 3.92
C ALA A 72 -5.53 2.87 3.34
N ILE A 73 -5.45 1.83 4.18
CA ILE A 73 -5.67 0.42 3.78
C ILE A 73 -7.11 0.21 3.31
N ALA A 74 -8.09 0.69 4.09
CA ALA A 74 -9.50 0.53 3.75
C ALA A 74 -9.84 1.22 2.42
N LEU A 75 -9.40 2.46 2.23
CA LEU A 75 -9.67 3.21 1.01
C LEU A 75 -8.95 2.62 -0.20
N ALA A 76 -7.69 2.18 -0.05
CA ALA A 76 -6.96 1.54 -1.14
C ALA A 76 -7.59 0.21 -1.57
N ARG A 77 -8.20 -0.55 -0.66
CA ARG A 77 -8.99 -1.75 -0.96
C ARG A 77 -10.23 -1.48 -1.81
N GLU A 78 -10.91 -0.37 -1.53
CA GLU A 78 -12.06 0.07 -2.33
C GLU A 78 -11.66 0.75 -3.65
N GLY A 79 -10.35 0.96 -3.87
CA GLY A 79 -9.79 1.48 -5.11
C GLY A 79 -9.45 2.98 -5.10
N GLY A 80 -9.60 3.65 -3.96
CA GLY A 80 -9.17 5.03 -3.75
C GLY A 80 -7.72 5.07 -3.27
N LEU A 81 -7.26 6.21 -2.74
CA LEU A 81 -5.91 6.30 -2.19
C LEU A 81 -5.86 7.20 -0.96
N GLY A 82 -5.26 6.71 0.13
CA GLY A 82 -5.07 7.51 1.34
C GLY A 82 -3.77 8.30 1.33
N ILE A 83 -3.82 9.59 1.71
CA ILE A 83 -2.63 10.41 1.95
C ILE A 83 -2.36 10.51 3.45
N LEU A 84 -1.29 9.87 3.92
CA LEU A 84 -0.89 9.90 5.33
C LEU A 84 -0.44 11.30 5.73
N HIS A 85 -0.98 11.82 6.83
CA HIS A 85 -0.62 13.13 7.35
C HIS A 85 0.84 13.21 7.82
N LYS A 86 1.36 14.44 7.91
CA LYS A 86 2.75 14.74 8.31
C LYS A 86 2.93 15.14 9.78
N ASN A 87 1.84 15.22 10.55
CA ASN A 87 1.85 15.61 11.97
C ASN A 87 2.36 14.47 12.87
N MET A 88 3.55 13.96 12.56
CA MET A 88 4.26 12.91 13.30
C MET A 88 5.76 12.90 12.90
N SER A 89 6.58 12.18 13.64
CA SER A 89 7.99 12.02 13.30
C SER A 89 8.16 11.30 11.95
N ILE A 90 9.35 11.42 11.35
CA ILE A 90 9.66 10.78 10.06
C ILE A 90 9.52 9.26 10.19
N GLU A 91 10.00 8.70 11.29
CA GLU A 91 9.99 7.26 11.58
C GLU A 91 8.55 6.75 11.73
N LYS A 92 7.70 7.51 12.43
CA LYS A 92 6.29 7.16 12.61
C LYS A 92 5.54 7.19 11.27
N GLN A 93 5.80 8.19 10.42
CA GLN A 93 5.15 8.28 9.11
C GLN A 93 5.62 7.14 8.19
N ALA A 94 6.92 6.84 8.20
CA ALA A 94 7.48 5.70 7.48
C ALA A 94 6.90 4.37 7.97
N GLU A 95 6.67 4.21 9.27
CA GLU A 95 6.00 3.03 9.84
C GLU A 95 4.54 2.93 9.39
N GLN A 96 3.80 4.04 9.31
CA GLN A 96 2.44 4.05 8.74
C GLN A 96 2.45 3.61 7.27
N VAL A 97 3.36 4.13 6.44
CA VAL A 97 3.54 3.65 5.05
C VAL A 97 3.82 2.16 5.03
N ARG A 98 4.78 1.69 5.85
CA ARG A 98 5.16 0.28 5.94
C ARG A 98 3.96 -0.61 6.27
N LYS A 99 3.11 -0.20 7.21
CA LYS A 99 1.87 -0.91 7.55
C LYS A 99 0.93 -1.04 6.36
N VAL A 100 0.75 0.03 5.57
CA VAL A 100 -0.09 -0.03 4.36
C VAL A 100 0.52 -0.96 3.32
N LYS A 101 1.80 -0.80 2.98
CA LYS A 101 2.49 -1.62 1.97
C LYS A 101 2.58 -3.11 2.35
N ARG A 102 2.58 -3.44 3.65
CA ARG A 102 2.58 -4.83 4.17
C ARG A 102 1.18 -5.39 4.46
N SER A 103 0.12 -4.58 4.35
CA SER A 103 -1.24 -5.02 4.69
C SER A 103 -1.77 -6.09 3.73
N GLU A 104 -1.37 -5.96 2.46
CA GLU A 104 -1.61 -6.92 1.39
C GLU A 104 -0.34 -7.00 0.56
N SER A 105 0.05 -8.20 0.17
CA SER A 105 1.15 -8.39 -0.75
C SER A 105 0.82 -9.60 -1.58
N GLY A 106 0.63 -9.42 -2.89
CA GLY A 106 0.40 -10.57 -3.76
C GLY A 106 1.56 -11.57 -3.68
N LEU A 107 2.78 -11.05 -3.71
CA LEU A 107 4.01 -11.77 -3.42
C LEU A 107 4.80 -10.98 -2.38
N ILE A 108 5.07 -11.59 -1.22
CA ILE A 108 5.95 -10.99 -0.22
C ILE A 108 7.39 -11.18 -0.71
N MET A 109 7.98 -10.10 -1.22
CA MET A 109 9.40 -10.03 -1.57
C MET A 109 10.21 -9.89 -0.28
N ASP A 110 11.33 -10.61 -0.19
CA ASP A 110 12.21 -10.62 0.99
C ASP A 110 11.43 -10.93 2.29
N PRO A 111 10.81 -12.12 2.38
CA PRO A 111 10.04 -12.50 3.55
C PRO A 111 10.94 -12.58 4.77
N ILE A 112 10.39 -12.28 5.94
CA ILE A 112 11.11 -12.44 7.20
C ILE A 112 11.43 -13.91 7.39
N THR A 113 12.71 -14.24 7.52
CA THR A 113 13.22 -15.61 7.70
C THR A 113 13.86 -15.81 9.07
N LEU A 114 14.03 -17.07 9.46
CA LEU A 114 14.92 -17.46 10.56
C LEU A 114 15.94 -18.49 10.09
N HIS A 115 17.09 -18.51 10.75
CA HIS A 115 18.10 -19.53 10.54
C HIS A 115 17.69 -20.83 11.26
N ASP A 116 18.15 -21.98 10.77
CA ASP A 116 17.75 -23.31 11.28
C ASP A 116 18.20 -23.60 12.72
N ASP A 117 19.20 -22.87 13.20
CA ASP A 117 19.72 -22.88 14.56
C ASP A 117 19.03 -21.85 15.49
N ALA A 118 18.04 -21.10 15.02
CA ALA A 118 17.25 -20.23 15.88
C ALA A 118 16.41 -21.04 16.89
N THR A 119 16.00 -20.40 17.97
CA THR A 119 15.14 -21.03 18.99
C THR A 119 13.66 -20.78 18.74
N ILE A 120 12.79 -21.58 19.37
CA ILE A 120 11.34 -21.33 19.35
C ILE A 120 11.00 -19.96 19.97
N ALA A 121 11.75 -19.51 20.99
CA ALA A 121 11.60 -18.18 21.57
C ALA A 121 11.77 -17.08 20.52
N ASP A 122 12.83 -17.16 19.71
CA ASP A 122 13.12 -16.19 18.63
C ASP A 122 11.97 -16.18 17.60
N ALA A 123 11.47 -17.36 17.22
CA ALA A 123 10.34 -17.48 16.32
C ALA A 123 9.07 -16.82 16.86
N LEU A 124 8.70 -17.09 18.11
CA LEU A 124 7.51 -16.51 18.73
C LEU A 124 7.61 -14.99 18.87
N GLN A 125 8.79 -14.48 19.21
CA GLN A 125 9.05 -13.04 19.27
C GLN A 125 8.83 -12.40 17.88
N LEU A 126 9.48 -12.96 16.85
CA LEU A 126 9.39 -12.45 15.48
C LEU A 126 7.96 -12.50 14.94
N MET A 127 7.22 -13.59 15.22
CA MET A 127 5.82 -13.75 14.86
C MET A 127 4.93 -12.70 15.54
N ARG A 128 5.17 -12.39 16.82
CA ARG A 128 4.41 -11.40 17.58
C ARG A 128 4.68 -9.98 17.10
N GLU A 129 5.95 -9.61 16.94
CA GLU A 129 6.38 -8.28 16.50
C GLU A 129 5.85 -7.94 15.11
N ASN A 130 5.89 -8.92 14.19
CA ASN A 130 5.52 -8.71 12.79
C ASN A 130 4.09 -9.16 12.46
N LYS A 131 3.36 -9.72 13.44
CA LYS A 131 1.99 -10.25 13.28
C LYS A 131 1.88 -11.27 12.13
N ILE A 132 2.89 -12.14 12.02
CA ILE A 132 2.98 -13.20 11.00
C ILE A 132 2.74 -14.57 11.64
N GLY A 133 2.00 -15.44 10.95
CA GLY A 133 1.68 -16.79 11.44
C GLY A 133 2.54 -17.90 10.85
N GLY A 134 3.64 -17.55 10.18
CA GLY A 134 4.60 -18.51 9.68
C GLY A 134 5.84 -17.85 9.07
N ILE A 135 6.97 -18.52 9.25
CA ILE A 135 8.32 -18.02 8.97
C ILE A 135 9.05 -19.10 8.15
N PRO A 136 9.52 -18.76 6.95
CA PRO A 136 10.45 -19.61 6.21
C PRO A 136 11.77 -19.76 6.96
N ILE A 137 12.30 -20.98 7.02
CA ILE A 137 13.56 -21.31 7.67
C ILE A 137 14.62 -21.52 6.61
N VAL A 138 15.77 -20.86 6.76
CA VAL A 138 16.88 -20.87 5.81
C VAL A 138 18.17 -21.37 6.44
N ASP A 139 19.07 -21.92 5.63
CA ASP A 139 20.44 -22.26 6.04
C ASP A 139 21.40 -21.06 5.92
N ALA A 140 22.68 -21.29 6.23
CA ALA A 140 23.73 -20.27 6.18
C ALA A 140 23.95 -19.68 4.77
N ASN A 141 23.50 -20.39 3.72
CA ASN A 141 23.60 -19.98 2.33
C ASN A 141 22.31 -19.31 1.79
N GLN A 142 21.33 -19.03 2.66
CA GLN A 142 19.99 -18.53 2.32
C GLN A 142 19.13 -19.52 1.51
N LYS A 143 19.45 -20.81 1.59
CA LYS A 143 18.65 -21.87 0.98
C LYS A 143 17.47 -22.19 1.89
N LEU A 144 16.28 -22.32 1.30
CA LEU A 144 15.09 -22.71 2.06
C LEU A 144 15.22 -24.17 2.54
N VAL A 145 15.17 -24.39 3.84
CA VAL A 145 15.26 -25.72 4.47
C VAL A 145 13.98 -26.16 5.17
N GLY A 146 13.04 -25.24 5.41
CA GLY A 146 11.75 -25.57 6.00
C GLY A 146 10.84 -24.37 6.14
N ILE A 147 9.66 -24.61 6.72
CA ILE A 147 8.74 -23.55 7.16
C ILE A 147 8.23 -23.87 8.56
N LEU A 148 8.16 -22.85 9.40
CA LEU A 148 7.61 -22.94 10.75
C LEU A 148 6.32 -22.12 10.81
N THR A 149 5.24 -22.69 11.34
CA THR A 149 3.92 -22.06 11.41
C THR A 149 3.36 -22.08 12.82
N ASN A 150 2.32 -21.28 13.06
CA ASN A 150 1.57 -21.32 14.32
C ASN A 150 1.06 -22.72 14.68
N ARG A 151 0.82 -23.59 13.69
CA ARG A 151 0.33 -24.96 13.94
C ARG A 151 1.42 -25.82 14.59
N ASP A 152 2.65 -25.67 14.13
CA ASP A 152 3.81 -26.45 14.59
C ASP A 152 4.17 -26.07 16.04
N LEU A 153 3.95 -24.80 16.42
CA LEU A 153 4.26 -24.28 17.74
C LEU A 153 3.18 -24.50 18.80
N ARG A 154 1.95 -24.90 18.42
CA ARG A 154 0.79 -24.97 19.36
C ARG A 154 0.99 -25.89 20.55
N PHE A 155 1.76 -26.96 20.39
CA PHE A 155 1.96 -27.98 21.40
C PHE A 155 3.38 -27.98 21.98
N GLU A 156 4.22 -27.03 21.57
CA GLU A 156 5.59 -26.93 22.06
C GLU A 156 5.66 -26.13 23.36
N THR A 157 6.17 -26.78 24.41
CA THR A 157 6.30 -26.20 25.75
C THR A 157 7.71 -25.68 26.03
N SER A 158 8.71 -26.16 25.28
CA SER A 158 10.12 -25.79 25.50
C SER A 158 10.56 -24.73 24.51
N LEU A 159 10.75 -23.50 25.01
CA LEU A 159 11.13 -22.34 24.20
C LEU A 159 12.59 -22.37 23.73
N SER A 160 13.45 -23.18 24.35
CA SER A 160 14.87 -23.29 24.03
C SER A 160 15.19 -24.27 22.91
N LYS A 161 14.23 -25.10 22.49
CA LYS A 161 14.39 -26.02 21.36
C LYS A 161 14.71 -25.25 20.07
N LYS A 162 15.46 -25.90 19.19
CA LYS A 162 15.82 -25.35 17.88
C LYS A 162 14.67 -25.48 16.89
N VAL A 163 14.48 -24.46 16.04
CA VAL A 163 13.40 -24.45 15.04
C VAL A 163 13.50 -25.60 14.05
N ARG A 164 14.71 -26.07 13.71
CA ARG A 164 14.93 -27.22 12.82
C ARG A 164 14.33 -28.54 13.30
N GLU A 165 14.07 -28.66 14.61
CA GLU A 165 13.50 -29.88 15.21
C GLU A 165 11.98 -29.93 15.04
N VAL A 166 11.34 -28.78 14.88
CA VAL A 166 9.87 -28.62 14.87
C VAL A 166 9.33 -28.21 13.49
N MET A 167 10.14 -27.53 12.68
CA MET A 167 9.72 -27.03 11.37
C MET A 167 9.28 -28.16 10.41
N THR A 168 8.38 -27.82 9.49
CA THR A 168 8.06 -28.69 8.36
C THR A 168 9.21 -28.65 7.35
N LYS A 169 9.91 -29.79 7.17
CA LYS A 169 11.05 -29.94 6.25
C LYS A 169 10.81 -30.95 5.12
N GLU A 170 9.95 -31.93 5.35
CA GLU A 170 9.61 -32.97 4.36
C GLU A 170 8.41 -32.56 3.52
N ASN A 171 8.40 -32.91 2.23
CA ASN A 171 7.34 -32.57 1.28
C ASN A 171 7.00 -31.07 1.23
N LEU A 172 8.01 -30.22 1.42
CA LEU A 172 7.84 -28.77 1.36
C LEU A 172 7.45 -28.36 -0.06
N ILE A 173 6.19 -27.95 -0.22
CA ILE A 173 5.69 -27.44 -1.50
C ILE A 173 6.24 -26.02 -1.69
N THR A 174 6.94 -25.82 -2.79
CA THR A 174 7.52 -24.52 -3.18
C THR A 174 7.08 -24.16 -4.60
N ALA A 175 7.19 -22.89 -4.94
CA ALA A 175 6.96 -22.39 -6.29
C ALA A 175 8.24 -21.78 -6.87
N PRO A 176 8.48 -21.90 -8.18
CA PRO A 176 9.63 -21.25 -8.82
C PRO A 176 9.45 -19.73 -8.86
N GLU A 177 10.57 -19.01 -8.84
CA GLU A 177 10.61 -17.58 -9.13
C GLU A 177 9.88 -17.23 -10.46
N GLY A 178 9.09 -16.15 -10.45
CA GLY A 178 8.23 -15.78 -11.57
C GLY A 178 6.85 -16.47 -11.57
N THR A 179 6.51 -17.23 -10.52
CA THR A 179 5.15 -17.76 -10.35
C THR A 179 4.15 -16.63 -10.13
N ASP A 180 3.18 -16.52 -11.02
CA ASP A 180 2.07 -15.57 -10.89
C ASP A 180 1.07 -15.99 -9.79
N LEU A 181 0.27 -15.01 -9.34
CA LEU A 181 -0.74 -15.20 -8.29
C LEU A 181 -1.79 -16.26 -8.65
N THR A 182 -2.15 -16.40 -9.93
CA THR A 182 -3.16 -17.36 -10.38
C THR A 182 -2.64 -18.79 -10.28
N LYS A 183 -1.38 -19.04 -10.63
CA LYS A 183 -0.69 -20.32 -10.45
C LYS A 183 -0.48 -20.61 -8.97
N ALA A 184 -0.04 -19.62 -8.19
CA ALA A 184 0.11 -19.76 -6.75
C ALA A 184 -1.21 -20.18 -6.09
N LYS A 185 -2.35 -19.60 -6.51
CA LYS A 185 -3.69 -20.00 -6.07
C LYS A 185 -4.00 -21.47 -6.35
N LYS A 186 -3.68 -21.96 -7.54
CA LYS A 186 -3.89 -23.37 -7.89
C LYS A 186 -3.05 -24.28 -7.00
N ILE A 187 -1.77 -23.96 -6.78
CA ILE A 187 -0.87 -24.74 -5.92
C ILE A 187 -1.38 -24.76 -4.47
N LEU A 188 -1.66 -23.60 -3.89
CA LEU A 188 -2.16 -23.47 -2.51
C LEU A 188 -3.46 -24.28 -2.31
N SER A 189 -4.38 -24.22 -3.28
CA SER A 189 -5.64 -24.97 -3.24
C SER A 189 -5.46 -26.48 -3.44
N GLN A 190 -4.58 -26.90 -4.35
CA GLN A 190 -4.33 -28.31 -4.64
C GLN A 190 -3.70 -29.03 -3.44
N TYR A 191 -2.70 -28.41 -2.83
CA TYR A 191 -1.97 -28.99 -1.70
C TYR A 191 -2.56 -28.62 -0.33
N LYS A 192 -3.64 -27.82 -0.30
CA LYS A 192 -4.35 -27.38 0.92
C LYS A 192 -3.41 -26.74 1.96
N ILE A 193 -2.50 -25.91 1.49
CA ILE A 193 -1.52 -25.19 2.32
C ILE A 193 -1.82 -23.69 2.34
N GLU A 194 -1.43 -23.02 3.41
CA GLU A 194 -1.69 -21.58 3.61
C GLU A 194 -0.55 -20.67 3.15
N LYS A 195 0.66 -21.22 2.99
CA LYS A 195 1.89 -20.46 2.69
C LYS A 195 2.70 -21.23 1.67
N LEU A 196 3.11 -20.54 0.61
CA LEU A 196 3.84 -21.09 -0.52
C LEU A 196 5.14 -20.30 -0.69
N PRO A 197 6.27 -20.84 -0.20
CA PRO A 197 7.58 -20.25 -0.42
C PRO A 197 7.93 -20.24 -1.92
N VAL A 198 8.50 -19.14 -2.38
CA VAL A 198 8.99 -18.98 -3.74
C VAL A 198 10.50 -19.05 -3.74
N VAL A 199 11.07 -19.95 -4.53
CA VAL A 199 12.51 -20.22 -4.58
C VAL A 199 13.07 -20.03 -5.99
N ASN A 200 14.32 -19.60 -6.09
CA ASN A 200 15.04 -19.56 -7.36
C ASN A 200 15.57 -20.95 -7.75
N LYS A 201 16.24 -21.05 -8.91
CA LYS A 201 16.83 -22.30 -9.43
C LYS A 201 17.87 -22.93 -8.49
N ALA A 202 18.52 -22.15 -7.63
CA ALA A 202 19.49 -22.65 -6.65
C ALA A 202 18.82 -23.09 -5.32
N GLY A 203 17.50 -22.96 -5.19
CA GLY A 203 16.76 -23.27 -3.97
C GLY A 203 16.82 -22.17 -2.92
N LYS A 204 17.32 -20.97 -3.25
CA LYS A 204 17.29 -19.82 -2.35
C LYS A 204 15.89 -19.24 -2.30
N LEU A 205 15.46 -18.85 -1.09
CA LEU A 205 14.18 -18.19 -0.90
C LEU A 205 14.23 -16.79 -1.50
N VAL A 206 13.27 -16.47 -2.37
CA VAL A 206 13.12 -15.15 -3.00
C VAL A 206 11.81 -14.47 -2.63
N GLY A 207 10.81 -15.24 -2.20
CA GLY A 207 9.51 -14.69 -1.83
C GLY A 207 8.61 -15.65 -1.07
N LEU A 208 7.43 -15.17 -0.67
CA LEU A 208 6.40 -15.95 -0.01
C LEU A 208 5.01 -15.49 -0.49
N VAL A 209 4.16 -16.43 -0.91
CA VAL A 209 2.75 -16.17 -1.21
C VAL A 209 1.88 -16.80 -0.12
N THR A 210 0.89 -16.06 0.39
CA THR A 210 -0.04 -16.60 1.39
C THR A 210 -1.46 -16.73 0.86
N TYR A 211 -2.21 -17.70 1.38
CA TYR A 211 -3.62 -17.89 1.07
C TYR A 211 -4.47 -16.68 1.45
N ARG A 212 -4.07 -15.95 2.51
CA ARG A 212 -4.71 -14.70 2.92
C ARG A 212 -4.66 -13.65 1.80
N ASP A 213 -3.52 -13.52 1.13
CA ASP A 213 -3.35 -12.53 0.06
C ASP A 213 -4.24 -12.85 -1.15
N ILE A 214 -4.48 -14.15 -1.40
CA ILE A 214 -5.40 -14.61 -2.45
C ILE A 214 -6.86 -14.31 -2.09
N LEU A 215 -7.25 -14.54 -0.84
CA LEU A 215 -8.60 -14.20 -0.38
C LEU A 215 -8.85 -12.69 -0.51
N GLN A 216 -7.87 -11.86 -0.13
CA GLN A 216 -7.99 -10.41 -0.23
C GLN A 216 -8.20 -9.93 -1.68
N LEU A 217 -7.53 -10.54 -2.67
CA LEU A 217 -7.76 -10.22 -4.09
C LEU A 217 -9.20 -10.49 -4.54
N HIS A 218 -9.86 -11.49 -3.96
CA HIS A 218 -11.25 -11.79 -4.26
C HIS A 218 -12.22 -10.86 -3.50
N SER A 219 -11.92 -10.55 -2.24
CA SER A 219 -12.75 -9.67 -1.41
C SER A 219 -12.72 -8.22 -1.89
N PHE A 220 -11.59 -7.76 -2.46
CA PHE A 220 -11.38 -6.38 -2.87
C PHE A 220 -10.92 -6.30 -4.33
N PRO A 221 -11.82 -6.58 -5.30
CA PRO A 221 -11.47 -6.62 -6.72
C PRO A 221 -11.06 -5.26 -7.27
N ASN A 222 -11.54 -4.17 -6.65
CA ASN A 222 -11.24 -2.80 -7.05
C ASN A 222 -9.98 -2.24 -6.37
N ALA A 223 -9.26 -3.03 -5.57
CA ALA A 223 -8.11 -2.55 -4.83
C ALA A 223 -7.05 -1.95 -5.74
N VAL A 224 -6.52 -0.79 -5.35
CA VAL A 224 -5.42 -0.15 -6.08
C VAL A 224 -4.08 -0.65 -5.55
N LYS A 225 -3.28 -1.25 -6.44
CA LYS A 225 -2.05 -1.96 -6.08
C LYS A 225 -0.89 -1.56 -6.99
N ASP A 226 0.32 -1.66 -6.46
CA ASP A 226 1.55 -1.53 -7.25
C ASP A 226 1.87 -2.82 -8.03
N SER A 227 2.96 -2.81 -8.79
CA SER A 227 3.42 -3.95 -9.57
C SER A 227 3.77 -5.20 -8.75
N PHE A 228 3.96 -5.05 -7.43
CA PHE A 228 4.22 -6.15 -6.50
C PHE A 228 2.93 -6.65 -5.83
N GLY A 229 1.78 -6.06 -6.16
CA GLY A 229 0.49 -6.40 -5.57
C GLY A 229 0.30 -5.84 -4.16
N ARG A 230 1.07 -4.81 -3.77
CA ARG A 230 0.90 -4.10 -2.48
C ARG A 230 -0.04 -2.92 -2.68
N LEU A 231 -0.86 -2.60 -1.67
CA LEU A 231 -1.75 -1.43 -1.75
C LEU A 231 -0.96 -0.14 -2.02
N LEU A 232 -1.52 0.77 -2.83
CA LEU A 232 -0.94 2.10 -3.01
C LEU A 232 -1.21 2.98 -1.79
N VAL A 233 -0.25 3.85 -1.48
CA VAL A 233 -0.36 4.82 -0.39
C VAL A 233 0.37 6.11 -0.75
N GLY A 234 -0.21 7.23 -0.35
CA GLY A 234 0.46 8.52 -0.41
C GLY A 234 0.85 9.04 0.97
N ALA A 235 1.71 10.05 0.99
CA ALA A 235 2.11 10.72 2.21
C ALA A 235 2.30 12.23 1.99
N ALA A 236 1.90 13.04 2.97
CA ALA A 236 2.15 14.47 2.94
C ALA A 236 3.57 14.82 3.39
N LEU A 237 4.11 15.88 2.78
CA LEU A 237 5.40 16.49 3.11
C LEU A 237 5.16 17.97 3.43
N GLY A 238 5.86 18.46 4.45
CA GLY A 238 5.93 19.88 4.75
C GLY A 238 7.07 20.55 4.01
N ILE A 239 6.99 21.87 3.86
CA ILE A 239 8.06 22.67 3.24
C ILE A 239 8.99 23.15 4.35
N THR A 240 9.74 22.21 4.89
CA THR A 240 10.62 22.38 6.05
C THR A 240 12.03 21.87 5.72
N LYS A 241 13.01 22.16 6.59
CA LYS A 241 14.41 21.76 6.35
C LYS A 241 14.60 20.24 6.27
N ASP A 242 13.80 19.49 7.02
CA ASP A 242 13.79 18.01 7.09
C ASP A 242 13.00 17.34 5.95
N MET A 243 12.42 18.11 5.02
CA MET A 243 11.59 17.59 3.92
C MET A 243 12.31 16.50 3.12
N LYS A 244 13.61 16.69 2.84
CA LYS A 244 14.41 15.72 2.06
C LYS A 244 14.59 14.42 2.82
N ASP A 245 14.90 14.50 4.12
CA ASP A 245 15.12 13.32 4.95
C ASP A 245 13.83 12.53 5.08
N ARG A 246 12.70 13.24 5.24
CA ARG A 246 11.37 12.65 5.25
C ARG A 246 11.04 11.98 3.91
N ALA A 247 11.26 12.67 2.79
CA ALA A 247 11.01 12.11 1.46
C ALA A 247 11.86 10.85 1.20
N ALA A 248 13.15 10.88 1.56
CA ALA A 248 14.06 9.74 1.43
C ALA A 248 13.59 8.54 2.27
N ALA A 249 13.24 8.76 3.54
CA ALA A 249 12.73 7.72 4.41
C ALA A 249 11.44 7.08 3.86
N LEU A 250 10.51 7.90 3.34
CA LEU A 250 9.25 7.40 2.78
C LEU A 250 9.48 6.64 1.46
N GLN A 251 10.38 7.12 0.59
CA GLN A 251 10.73 6.45 -0.65
C GLN A 251 11.39 5.09 -0.39
N GLN A 252 12.28 5.00 0.60
CA GLN A 252 12.93 3.75 0.99
C GLN A 252 11.92 2.66 1.38
N ILE A 253 10.79 3.03 1.99
CA ILE A 253 9.71 2.09 2.35
C ILE A 253 8.77 1.81 1.17
N GLY A 254 8.83 2.63 0.13
CA GLY A 254 8.02 2.48 -1.08
C GLY A 254 6.68 3.20 -0.99
N VAL A 255 6.66 4.44 -0.50
CA VAL A 255 5.52 5.34 -0.73
C VAL A 255 5.31 5.54 -2.23
N ASP A 256 4.07 5.57 -2.69
CA ASP A 256 3.76 5.61 -4.13
C ASP A 256 3.57 7.05 -4.64
N VAL A 257 3.06 7.95 -3.79
CA VAL A 257 2.87 9.37 -4.12
C VAL A 257 3.15 10.27 -2.92
N VAL A 258 3.72 11.45 -3.15
CA VAL A 258 3.89 12.47 -2.12
C VAL A 258 3.10 13.73 -2.44
N CYS A 259 2.52 14.35 -1.41
CA CYS A 259 1.79 15.61 -1.51
C CYS A 259 2.58 16.71 -0.77
N LEU A 260 2.99 17.77 -1.48
CA LEU A 260 3.53 18.96 -0.83
C LEU A 260 2.37 19.76 -0.23
N ASP A 261 2.27 19.74 1.10
CA ASP A 261 1.14 20.28 1.83
C ASP A 261 1.46 21.67 2.40
N SER A 262 0.79 22.69 1.84
CA SER A 262 0.91 24.10 2.22
C SER A 262 -0.39 24.83 1.97
N ALA A 263 -0.75 25.74 2.87
CA ALA A 263 -1.94 26.59 2.72
C ALA A 263 -1.86 27.51 1.48
N HIS A 264 -0.64 27.89 1.05
CA HIS A 264 -0.43 28.71 -0.13
C HIS A 264 0.60 28.08 -1.08
N GLY A 265 0.10 27.33 -2.07
CA GLY A 265 0.92 26.59 -3.03
C GLY A 265 1.68 27.46 -4.04
N HIS A 266 1.22 28.68 -4.32
CA HIS A 266 1.88 29.58 -5.28
C HIS A 266 2.93 30.46 -4.60
N SER A 267 3.85 29.84 -3.85
CA SER A 267 4.96 30.54 -3.21
C SER A 267 6.30 30.02 -3.72
N LYS A 268 7.32 30.89 -3.69
CA LYS A 268 8.69 30.52 -4.07
C LYS A 268 9.20 29.29 -3.32
N GLY A 269 8.93 29.20 -2.02
CA GLY A 269 9.33 28.05 -1.20
C GLY A 269 8.72 26.72 -1.67
N VAL A 270 7.46 26.72 -2.10
CA VAL A 270 6.81 25.51 -2.66
C VAL A 270 7.45 25.11 -3.99
N ILE A 271 7.69 26.08 -4.88
CA ILE A 271 8.28 25.83 -6.20
C ILE A 271 9.72 25.30 -6.05
N ASP A 272 10.51 25.94 -5.20
CA ASP A 272 11.89 25.51 -4.92
C ASP A 272 11.91 24.11 -4.31
N ALA A 273 11.02 23.82 -3.35
CA ALA A 273 10.86 22.49 -2.77
C ALA A 273 10.47 21.43 -3.83
N LEU A 274 9.55 21.76 -4.74
CA LEU A 274 9.15 20.88 -5.83
C LEU A 274 10.30 20.57 -6.77
N ILE A 275 11.07 21.58 -7.20
CA ILE A 275 12.26 21.42 -8.05
C ILE A 275 13.27 20.51 -7.36
N VAL A 276 13.52 20.76 -6.07
CA VAL A 276 14.43 19.95 -5.25
C VAL A 276 13.96 18.50 -5.16
N LEU A 277 12.68 18.24 -4.88
CA LEU A 277 12.16 16.89 -4.81
C LEU A 277 12.28 16.17 -6.16
N LYS A 278 11.85 16.81 -7.25
CA LYS A 278 11.93 16.24 -8.61
C LYS A 278 13.37 15.98 -9.09
N LYS A 279 14.35 16.72 -8.57
CA LYS A 279 15.77 16.50 -8.89
C LYS A 279 16.36 15.29 -8.17
N ASN A 280 15.95 15.04 -6.92
CA ASN A 280 16.57 14.03 -6.06
C ASN A 280 15.79 12.71 -6.00
N PHE A 281 14.48 12.75 -6.29
CA PHE A 281 13.58 11.61 -6.16
C PHE A 281 12.79 11.42 -7.46
N LYS A 282 12.61 10.16 -7.85
CA LYS A 282 11.79 9.75 -9.00
C LYS A 282 10.41 9.35 -8.51
#